data_AF-A0A328F6K9-F1
#
_entry.id   AF-A0A328F6K9-F1
#
_cell.length_a   1.000
_cell.length_b   1.000
_cell.length_c   1.000
_cell.angle_alpha   90.00
_cell.angle_beta   90.00
_cell.angle_gamma   90.00
#
_symmetry.space_group_name_H-M   'P 1'
#
loop_
_entity.id
_entity.type
_entity.pdbx_description
1 polymer ?
#
loop_
_entity_poly.entity_id
_entity_poly.type
_entity_poly.pdbx_seq_one_letter_code
_entity_poly.pdbx_strand_id
1 'polypeptide(L)'
;MKQEISTAHQDANAKLKLLETFGNTSFDHHYFAEICDNPLTGAFKKKTVVHAGLGGTPVPQEKTAGVWHTLSKTQRRGKTSAYIHIPFCRTHCLYCGFFANFAQQDKMQAYAKALIRELEADQDLDLVQSHPVNSVYLGGGTPIALESNHLKQVLDTVHRCLPLANDCEITVEGRASDLTDEKIEACIEGGANRFSIGVQSFDTNIRTSLGRLADRQTVMESLLRLKQTNHAAIIIDLIFGLPDQTMTIWEKDVDTFLKLELDGVDLYQLIRFPGSGLDKAARAGRFKTLADQAQRALMFEAGVNRMNLARYRRLSISHWGRKFRERNLYNLAMKEKADCLAYGSGAGGSVNGHMIFLDGNLGTYLATAGKTKPVTRIMSPPAHANLIRLISGSLELGYMDLRGAGKTLGLDLETIFVPLTDQWERAGLITLDQGWITLTLAGQFWQINLAQGMIDYYKQISTASS
;
A
#
# COMPACT_ATOMS: atom_id res chain seq x y z
N MET A 1 -0.75 -37.67 35.75
CA MET A 1 0.67 -37.25 35.82
C MET A 1 1.66 -38.09 35.01
N LYS A 2 1.53 -39.41 34.81
CA LYS A 2 2.44 -40.17 33.93
C LYS A 2 2.02 -40.26 32.45
N GLN A 3 0.80 -39.83 32.11
CA GLN A 3 0.26 -39.91 30.74
C GLN A 3 0.43 -38.61 29.92
N GLU A 4 0.62 -37.45 30.57
CA GLU A 4 0.84 -36.15 29.89
C GLU A 4 2.31 -35.90 29.51
N ILE A 5 3.25 -36.67 30.08
CA ILE A 5 4.68 -36.57 29.74
C ILE A 5 5.00 -37.33 28.43
N SER A 6 4.15 -38.30 28.05
CA SER A 6 4.36 -39.13 26.85
C SER A 6 4.01 -38.43 25.54
N THR A 7 3.02 -37.53 25.53
CA THR A 7 2.60 -36.78 24.34
C THR A 7 3.56 -35.63 24.03
N ALA A 8 4.07 -34.94 25.06
CA ALA A 8 5.08 -33.89 24.90
C ALA A 8 6.41 -34.42 24.32
N HIS A 9 6.81 -35.64 24.66
CA HIS A 9 8.00 -36.29 24.09
C HIS A 9 7.80 -36.81 22.65
N GLN A 10 6.57 -37.09 22.23
CA GLN A 10 6.26 -37.45 20.85
C GLN A 10 6.24 -36.21 19.93
N ASP A 11 5.73 -35.07 20.40
CA ASP A 11 5.78 -33.79 19.67
C ASP A 11 7.20 -33.23 19.54
N ALA A 12 8.02 -33.35 20.59
CA ALA A 12 9.43 -32.94 20.53
C ALA A 12 10.22 -33.78 19.51
N ASN A 13 9.95 -35.09 19.40
CA ASN A 13 10.58 -35.98 18.43
C ASN A 13 10.07 -35.76 17.00
N ALA A 14 8.82 -35.31 16.81
CA ALA A 14 8.31 -34.89 15.50
C ALA A 14 8.96 -33.58 15.04
N LYS A 15 9.10 -32.58 15.94
CA LYS A 15 9.87 -31.35 15.69
C LYS A 15 11.34 -31.64 15.35
N LEU A 16 12.00 -32.53 16.09
CA LEU A 16 13.38 -32.95 15.81
C LEU A 16 13.50 -33.71 14.48
N LYS A 17 12.56 -34.60 14.15
CA LYS A 17 12.56 -35.30 12.85
C LYS A 17 12.33 -34.36 11.67
N LEU A 18 11.49 -33.33 11.78
CA LEU A 18 11.38 -32.29 10.76
C LEU A 18 12.72 -31.55 10.61
N LEU A 19 13.34 -31.13 11.72
CA LEU A 19 14.66 -30.47 11.71
C LEU A 19 15.77 -31.35 11.08
N GLU A 20 15.77 -32.66 11.34
CA GLU A 20 16.73 -33.61 10.75
C GLU A 20 16.47 -33.89 9.27
N THR A 21 15.20 -33.96 8.85
CA THR A 21 14.83 -34.13 7.43
C THR A 21 15.20 -32.88 6.62
N PHE A 22 15.14 -31.70 7.25
CA PHE A 22 15.51 -30.42 6.65
C PHE A 22 16.99 -30.04 6.83
N GLY A 23 17.74 -30.73 7.68
CA GLY A 23 19.17 -30.50 7.88
C GLY A 23 20.06 -30.94 6.70
N ASN A 24 19.51 -31.73 5.76
CA ASN A 24 20.26 -32.36 4.67
C ASN A 24 19.92 -31.84 3.25
N THR A 25 18.97 -30.92 3.14
CA THR A 25 18.72 -30.18 1.89
C THR A 25 19.36 -28.81 1.99
N SER A 26 20.16 -28.44 0.99
CA SER A 26 20.74 -27.10 0.82
C SER A 26 19.62 -26.06 0.69
N PHE A 27 19.05 -25.62 1.81
CA PHE A 27 18.12 -24.51 1.88
C PHE A 27 18.89 -23.22 1.61
N ASP A 28 18.49 -22.49 0.57
CA ASP A 28 19.00 -21.14 0.34
C ASP A 28 18.65 -20.28 1.58
N HIS A 29 19.67 -19.68 2.20
CA HIS A 29 19.58 -19.09 3.54
C HIS A 29 18.83 -17.73 3.59
N HIS A 30 18.12 -17.33 2.52
CA HIS A 30 17.59 -15.97 2.43
C HIS A 30 16.33 -15.70 3.27
N TYR A 31 15.70 -16.72 3.86
CA TYR A 31 14.55 -16.57 4.77
C TYR A 31 14.96 -16.29 6.21
N PHE A 32 16.11 -16.80 6.63
CA PHE A 32 16.59 -16.67 8.00
C PHE A 32 17.28 -15.33 8.20
N ALA A 33 17.01 -14.72 9.35
CA ALA A 33 17.65 -13.48 9.75
C ALA A 33 19.04 -13.71 10.34
N GLU A 34 19.90 -12.71 10.29
CA GLU A 34 21.14 -12.70 11.06
C GLU A 34 20.82 -12.42 12.54
N ILE A 35 21.30 -13.28 13.45
CA ILE A 35 21.24 -13.02 14.90
C ILE A 35 22.37 -12.05 15.22
N CYS A 36 22.02 -10.85 15.68
CA CYS A 36 22.96 -9.76 15.90
C CYS A 36 22.51 -8.87 17.08
N ASP A 37 23.41 -8.00 17.55
CA ASP A 37 23.14 -7.13 18.70
C ASP A 37 21.99 -6.14 18.46
N ASN A 38 21.83 -5.67 17.22
CA ASN A 38 20.75 -4.76 16.84
C ASN A 38 19.96 -5.31 15.64
N PRO A 39 18.86 -6.04 15.88
CA PRO A 39 18.08 -6.62 14.79
C PRO A 39 17.39 -5.57 13.90
N LEU A 40 17.17 -4.35 14.40
CA LEU A 40 16.57 -3.28 13.60
C LEU A 40 17.46 -2.91 12.41
N THR A 41 18.78 -2.91 12.58
CA THR A 41 19.74 -2.53 11.52
C THR A 41 20.41 -3.74 10.86
N GLY A 42 20.58 -4.85 11.58
CA GLY A 42 21.43 -5.97 11.18
C GLY A 42 20.72 -7.25 10.75
N ALA A 43 19.42 -7.41 10.97
CA ALA A 43 18.76 -8.71 10.76
C ALA A 43 18.79 -9.22 9.31
N PHE A 44 18.86 -8.33 8.32
CA PHE A 44 19.02 -8.71 6.92
C PHE A 44 20.00 -7.78 6.20
N LYS A 45 20.82 -8.36 5.31
CA LYS A 45 21.76 -7.59 4.48
C LYS A 45 21.07 -6.55 3.61
N LYS A 46 19.87 -6.87 3.10
CA LYS A 46 19.12 -5.98 2.20
C LYS A 46 17.63 -6.04 2.51
N LYS A 47 17.02 -4.86 2.60
CA LYS A 47 15.58 -4.69 2.70
C LYS A 47 14.88 -4.95 1.36
N THR A 48 13.86 -5.80 1.39
CA THR A 48 12.91 -5.96 0.30
C THR A 48 11.94 -4.78 0.33
N VAL A 49 11.85 -4.07 -0.80
CA VAL A 49 11.06 -2.83 -0.93
C VAL A 49 9.87 -2.97 -1.87
N VAL A 50 9.75 -4.12 -2.53
CA VAL A 50 8.62 -4.46 -3.40
C VAL A 50 7.63 -5.28 -2.58
N HIS A 51 6.33 -5.14 -2.84
CA HIS A 51 5.30 -5.92 -2.14
C HIS A 51 5.59 -7.43 -2.19
N ALA A 52 5.46 -8.08 -1.04
CA ALA A 52 5.69 -9.51 -0.94
C ALA A 52 4.64 -10.30 -1.73
N GLY A 53 5.07 -11.35 -2.42
CA GLY A 53 4.19 -12.26 -3.14
C GLY A 53 3.62 -11.73 -4.45
N LEU A 54 4.21 -10.69 -5.06
CA LEU A 54 3.90 -10.33 -6.45
C LEU A 54 4.14 -11.55 -7.35
N GLY A 55 3.13 -11.92 -8.13
CA GLY A 55 3.14 -13.11 -8.97
C GLY A 55 1.87 -13.24 -9.80
N GLY A 56 1.65 -14.42 -10.35
CA GLY A 56 0.54 -14.71 -11.26
C GLY A 56 1.02 -14.95 -12.68
N THR A 57 0.14 -15.49 -13.51
CA THR A 57 0.47 -15.84 -14.89
C THR A 57 -0.22 -14.84 -15.83
N PRO A 58 0.51 -14.19 -16.74
CA PRO A 58 -0.11 -13.33 -17.75
C PRO A 58 -1.10 -14.14 -18.59
N VAL A 59 -2.33 -13.63 -18.72
CA VAL A 59 -3.30 -14.17 -19.68
C VAL A 59 -2.79 -13.81 -21.09
N PRO A 60 -2.77 -14.77 -22.04
CA PRO A 60 -2.38 -14.47 -23.43
C PRO A 60 -3.22 -13.36 -24.05
N GLN A 61 -2.59 -12.47 -24.82
CA GLN A 61 -3.21 -11.24 -25.30
C GLN A 61 -4.50 -11.48 -26.09
N GLU A 62 -4.53 -12.53 -26.91
CA GLU A 62 -5.68 -12.94 -27.72
C GLU A 62 -6.86 -13.46 -26.86
N LYS A 63 -6.61 -13.84 -25.60
CA LYS A 63 -7.64 -14.29 -24.65
C LYS A 63 -8.10 -13.20 -23.69
N THR A 64 -7.37 -12.09 -23.58
CA THR A 64 -7.63 -11.00 -22.62
C THR A 64 -9.08 -10.49 -22.71
N ALA A 65 -9.60 -10.26 -23.92
CA ALA A 65 -10.96 -9.76 -24.10
C ALA A 65 -12.03 -10.78 -23.64
N GLY A 66 -11.84 -12.07 -23.93
CA GLY A 66 -12.77 -13.13 -23.50
C GLY A 66 -12.74 -13.36 -21.98
N VAL A 67 -11.56 -13.29 -21.38
CA VAL A 67 -11.40 -13.36 -19.91
C VAL A 67 -12.07 -12.15 -19.26
N TRP A 68 -11.83 -10.93 -19.78
CA TRP A 68 -12.52 -9.74 -19.27
C TRP A 68 -14.05 -9.87 -19.37
N HIS A 69 -14.57 -10.33 -20.52
CA HIS A 69 -16.01 -10.53 -20.70
C HIS A 69 -16.62 -11.50 -19.67
N THR A 70 -15.86 -12.54 -19.32
CA THR A 70 -16.27 -13.48 -18.27
C THR A 70 -16.25 -12.80 -16.90
N LEU A 71 -15.17 -12.08 -16.57
CA LEU A 71 -15.03 -11.38 -15.30
C LEU A 71 -16.07 -10.28 -15.11
N SER A 72 -16.42 -9.54 -16.16
CA SER A 72 -17.42 -8.46 -16.11
C SER A 72 -18.84 -8.96 -15.78
N LYS A 73 -19.10 -10.25 -16.00
CA LYS A 73 -20.34 -10.95 -15.66
C LYS A 73 -20.25 -11.76 -14.36
N THR A 74 -19.07 -11.80 -13.74
CA THR A 74 -18.85 -12.60 -12.54
C THR A 74 -19.04 -11.72 -11.30
N GLN A 75 -20.01 -12.09 -10.47
CA GLN A 75 -20.30 -11.40 -9.22
C GLN A 75 -19.11 -11.43 -8.26
N ARG A 76 -18.84 -10.29 -7.60
CA ARG A 76 -17.86 -10.17 -6.51
C ARG A 76 -18.36 -10.86 -5.26
N ARG A 77 -17.43 -11.30 -4.41
CA ARG A 77 -17.73 -12.04 -3.17
C ARG A 77 -16.86 -11.54 -2.01
N GLY A 78 -17.08 -10.30 -1.58
CA GLY A 78 -16.42 -9.75 -0.40
C GLY A 78 -16.21 -8.24 -0.42
N LYS A 79 -15.37 -7.77 0.51
CA LYS A 79 -14.97 -6.35 0.60
C LYS A 79 -14.49 -5.87 -0.76
N THR A 80 -14.96 -4.69 -1.16
CA THR A 80 -14.57 -4.11 -2.44
C THR A 80 -14.20 -2.65 -2.31
N SER A 81 -13.17 -2.29 -3.06
CA SER A 81 -12.76 -0.92 -3.29
C SER A 81 -12.91 -0.54 -4.76
N ALA A 82 -12.92 0.76 -5.05
CA ALA A 82 -12.71 1.29 -6.38
C ALA A 82 -11.47 2.20 -6.37
N TYR A 83 -10.59 2.00 -7.33
CA TYR A 83 -9.44 2.88 -7.58
C TYR A 83 -9.67 3.67 -8.86
N ILE A 84 -9.53 4.99 -8.73
CA ILE A 84 -9.69 5.93 -9.84
C ILE A 84 -8.36 6.64 -10.03
N HIS A 85 -7.69 6.33 -11.14
CA HIS A 85 -6.38 6.89 -11.43
C HIS A 85 -6.53 8.24 -12.15
N ILE A 86 -5.86 9.28 -11.66
CA ILE A 86 -5.75 10.59 -12.32
C ILE A 86 -4.27 10.83 -12.71
N PRO A 87 -3.90 10.67 -13.98
CA PRO A 87 -2.50 10.53 -14.41
C PRO A 87 -1.78 11.88 -14.64
N PHE A 88 -2.17 12.95 -13.95
CA PHE A 88 -1.66 14.31 -14.17
C PHE A 88 -0.91 14.85 -12.96
N CYS A 89 0.16 15.58 -13.22
CA CYS A 89 0.94 16.31 -12.21
C CYS A 89 1.43 17.64 -12.80
N ARG A 90 1.49 18.69 -11.98
CA ARG A 90 2.10 19.97 -12.38
C ARG A 90 3.62 19.87 -12.51
N THR A 91 4.25 19.12 -11.61
CA THR A 91 5.71 18.88 -11.62
C THR A 91 6.02 17.41 -11.36
N HIS A 92 7.16 16.95 -11.90
CA HIS A 92 7.68 15.62 -11.62
C HIS A 92 8.57 15.66 -10.37
N CYS A 93 8.13 15.02 -9.28
CA CYS A 93 8.97 14.85 -8.09
C CYS A 93 9.99 13.73 -8.33
N LEU A 94 11.26 13.95 -7.97
CA LEU A 94 12.35 13.04 -8.35
C LEU A 94 12.18 11.60 -7.82
N TYR A 95 11.55 11.42 -6.67
CA TYR A 95 11.28 10.12 -6.04
C TYR A 95 10.02 9.42 -6.59
N CYS A 96 9.19 10.11 -7.37
CA CYS A 96 7.86 9.62 -7.71
C CYS A 96 7.90 8.59 -8.83
N GLY A 97 7.31 7.41 -8.59
CA GLY A 97 7.10 6.39 -9.62
C GLY A 97 5.79 6.53 -10.40
N PHE A 98 4.91 7.47 -10.03
CA PHE A 98 3.55 7.61 -10.57
C PHE A 98 3.38 8.77 -11.55
N PHE A 99 4.44 9.54 -11.82
CA PHE A 99 4.36 10.65 -12.76
C PHE A 99 4.18 10.12 -14.19
N ALA A 100 3.06 10.47 -14.82
CA ALA A 100 2.76 10.06 -16.19
C ALA A 100 2.66 11.26 -17.14
N ASN A 101 1.81 12.25 -16.82
CA ASN A 101 1.53 13.38 -17.71
C ASN A 101 1.62 14.73 -17.00
N PHE A 102 2.06 15.75 -17.73
CA PHE A 102 1.95 17.13 -17.28
C PHE A 102 0.49 17.59 -17.30
N ALA A 103 0.09 18.33 -16.27
CA ALA A 103 -1.23 18.95 -16.18
C ALA A 103 -1.39 20.00 -17.28
N GLN A 104 -2.31 19.75 -18.23
CA GLN A 104 -2.72 20.66 -19.28
C GLN A 104 -4.25 20.71 -19.28
N GLN A 105 -4.84 21.90 -19.23
CA GLN A 105 -6.26 22.08 -18.93
C GLN A 105 -7.19 21.37 -19.93
N ASP A 106 -6.88 21.46 -21.22
CA ASP A 106 -7.58 20.79 -22.31
C ASP A 106 -7.52 19.26 -22.16
N LYS A 107 -6.35 18.70 -21.88
CA LYS A 107 -6.16 17.26 -21.65
C LYS A 107 -6.86 16.77 -20.41
N MET A 108 -6.81 17.53 -19.32
CA MET A 108 -7.47 17.19 -18.06
C MET A 108 -9.00 17.20 -18.23
N GLN A 109 -9.54 18.19 -18.95
CA GLN A 109 -10.97 18.24 -19.29
C GLN A 109 -11.39 17.05 -20.16
N ALA A 110 -10.64 16.76 -21.23
CA ALA A 110 -10.91 15.62 -22.10
C ALA A 110 -10.87 14.30 -21.31
N TYR A 111 -9.91 14.18 -20.41
CA TYR A 111 -9.74 13.02 -19.54
C TYR A 111 -10.89 12.85 -18.56
N ALA A 112 -11.32 13.91 -17.86
CA ALA A 112 -12.44 13.84 -16.94
C ALA A 112 -13.72 13.35 -17.65
N LYS A 113 -13.99 13.86 -18.85
CA LYS A 113 -15.12 13.39 -19.68
C LYS A 113 -14.98 11.92 -20.08
N ALA A 114 -13.78 11.47 -20.45
CA ALA A 114 -13.52 10.08 -20.79
C ALA A 114 -13.71 9.14 -19.58
N LEU A 115 -13.23 9.54 -18.41
CA LEU A 115 -13.40 8.81 -17.16
C LEU A 115 -14.88 8.70 -16.75
N ILE A 116 -15.65 9.77 -16.87
CA ILE A 116 -17.10 9.76 -16.61
C ILE A 116 -17.79 8.74 -17.53
N ARG A 117 -17.48 8.74 -18.83
CA ARG A 117 -18.03 7.76 -19.78
C ARG A 117 -17.63 6.32 -19.46
N GLU A 118 -16.41 6.10 -18.97
CA GLU A 118 -15.98 4.77 -18.53
C GLU A 118 -16.81 4.28 -17.33
N LEU A 119 -17.00 5.14 -16.32
CA LEU A 119 -17.84 4.83 -15.15
C LEU A 119 -19.29 4.54 -15.57
N GLU A 120 -19.86 5.37 -16.45
CA GLU A 120 -21.22 5.20 -16.96
C GLU A 120 -21.38 3.92 -17.80
N ALA A 121 -20.38 3.53 -18.59
CA ALA A 121 -20.43 2.31 -19.39
C ALA A 121 -20.38 1.03 -18.54
N ASP A 122 -19.71 1.08 -17.39
CA ASP A 122 -19.56 -0.05 -16.49
C ASP A 122 -20.72 -0.18 -15.47
N GLN A 123 -21.62 0.81 -15.38
CA GLN A 123 -22.59 0.92 -14.30
C GLN A 123 -23.56 -0.28 -14.21
N ASP A 124 -23.89 -0.91 -15.33
CA ASP A 124 -24.85 -2.03 -15.37
C ASP A 124 -24.16 -3.41 -15.39
N LEU A 125 -22.82 -3.47 -15.24
CA LEU A 125 -22.11 -4.75 -15.21
C LEU A 125 -22.45 -5.51 -13.92
N ASP A 126 -22.70 -6.82 -14.03
CA ASP A 126 -22.91 -7.69 -12.86
C ASP A 126 -21.72 -7.63 -11.89
N LEU A 127 -20.50 -7.56 -12.43
CA LEU A 127 -19.29 -7.34 -11.65
C LEU A 127 -19.39 -6.08 -10.78
N VAL A 128 -19.91 -4.99 -11.31
CA VAL A 128 -20.00 -3.69 -10.62
C VAL A 128 -21.17 -3.68 -9.65
N GLN A 129 -22.34 -4.20 -10.00
CA GLN A 129 -23.55 -4.08 -9.16
C GLN A 129 -23.70 -5.17 -8.09
N SER A 130 -22.96 -6.28 -8.20
CA SER A 130 -23.09 -7.45 -7.33
C SER A 130 -22.88 -7.24 -5.82
N HIS A 131 -22.15 -6.21 -5.40
CA HIS A 131 -21.81 -6.02 -3.98
C HIS A 131 -21.46 -4.54 -3.68
N PRO A 132 -21.75 -4.00 -2.49
CA PRO A 132 -21.36 -2.64 -2.16
C PRO A 132 -19.86 -2.36 -2.28
N VAL A 133 -19.51 -1.13 -2.66
CA VAL A 133 -18.15 -0.57 -2.66
C VAL A 133 -17.90 0.14 -1.33
N ASN A 134 -16.94 -0.35 -0.55
CA ASN A 134 -16.64 0.11 0.80
C ASN A 134 -15.66 1.29 0.83
N SER A 135 -14.86 1.45 -0.22
CA SER A 135 -13.95 2.59 -0.36
C SER A 135 -13.71 2.95 -1.81
N VAL A 136 -13.61 4.24 -2.08
CA VAL A 136 -13.19 4.81 -3.36
C VAL A 136 -11.94 5.62 -3.12
N TYR A 137 -10.92 5.40 -3.95
CA TYR A 137 -9.64 6.08 -3.83
C TYR A 137 -9.28 6.75 -5.15
N LEU A 138 -9.35 8.09 -5.16
CA LEU A 138 -8.83 8.90 -6.25
C LEU A 138 -7.35 9.14 -5.97
N GLY A 139 -6.48 8.60 -6.82
CA GLY A 139 -5.03 8.71 -6.66
C GLY A 139 -4.28 8.77 -7.99
N GLY A 140 -2.98 8.47 -7.96
CA GLY A 140 -2.15 8.35 -9.15
C GLY A 140 -1.12 9.46 -9.26
N GLY A 141 -1.32 10.40 -10.18
CA GLY A 141 -0.52 11.61 -10.26
C GLY A 141 -0.91 12.58 -9.14
N THR A 142 -1.94 13.38 -9.39
CA THR A 142 -2.48 14.33 -8.41
C THR A 142 -3.95 14.59 -8.80
N PRO A 143 -4.92 13.89 -8.17
CA PRO A 143 -6.35 14.09 -8.43
C PRO A 143 -6.79 15.55 -8.37
N ILE A 144 -6.34 16.26 -7.33
CA ILE A 144 -6.58 17.70 -7.13
C ILE A 144 -6.00 18.60 -8.25
N ALA A 145 -5.20 18.07 -9.19
CA ALA A 145 -4.81 18.81 -10.38
C ALA A 145 -6.00 19.11 -11.31
N LEU A 146 -7.06 18.30 -11.28
CA LEU A 146 -8.30 18.59 -11.98
C LEU A 146 -8.93 19.89 -11.48
N GLU A 147 -9.66 20.57 -12.36
CA GLU A 147 -10.47 21.73 -11.99
C GLU A 147 -11.67 21.32 -11.13
N SER A 148 -12.13 22.22 -10.25
CA SER A 148 -13.18 21.94 -9.25
C SER A 148 -14.46 21.37 -9.87
N ASN A 149 -14.90 21.95 -11.00
CA ASN A 149 -16.07 21.47 -11.73
C ASN A 149 -15.92 20.01 -12.23
N HIS A 150 -14.72 19.63 -12.69
CA HIS A 150 -14.45 18.27 -13.16
C HIS A 150 -14.31 17.28 -12.00
N LEU A 151 -13.72 17.71 -10.88
CA LEU A 151 -13.67 16.92 -9.64
C LEU A 151 -15.08 16.56 -9.18
N LYS A 152 -15.96 17.57 -9.08
CA LYS A 152 -17.36 17.38 -8.69
C LYS A 152 -18.08 16.42 -9.63
N GLN A 153 -17.96 16.61 -10.94
CA GLN A 153 -18.60 15.75 -11.94
C GLN A 153 -18.14 14.28 -11.86
N VAL A 154 -16.84 14.04 -11.65
CA VAL A 154 -16.32 12.68 -11.48
C VAL A 154 -16.88 12.04 -10.21
N LEU A 155 -16.85 12.75 -9.08
CA LEU A 155 -17.36 12.27 -7.80
C LEU A 155 -18.88 12.01 -7.82
N ASP A 156 -19.66 12.90 -8.46
CA ASP A 156 -21.10 12.70 -8.66
C ASP A 156 -21.40 11.47 -9.52
N THR A 157 -20.56 11.23 -10.53
CA THR A 157 -20.68 10.03 -11.36
C THR A 157 -20.35 8.76 -10.57
N VAL A 158 -19.34 8.80 -9.70
CA VAL A 158 -19.04 7.69 -8.78
C VAL A 158 -20.23 7.37 -7.90
N HIS A 159 -20.86 8.37 -7.29
CA HIS A 159 -22.06 8.19 -6.47
C HIS A 159 -23.24 7.59 -7.24
N ARG A 160 -23.41 7.98 -8.50
CA ARG A 160 -24.50 7.51 -9.36
C ARG A 160 -24.27 6.10 -9.89
N CYS A 161 -23.04 5.77 -10.29
CA CYS A 161 -22.75 4.55 -11.06
C CYS A 161 -22.25 3.39 -10.18
N LEU A 162 -21.64 3.66 -9.02
CA LEU A 162 -21.14 2.60 -8.14
C LEU A 162 -22.13 2.36 -6.98
N PRO A 163 -22.38 1.10 -6.59
CA PRO A 163 -23.21 0.80 -5.42
C PRO A 163 -22.41 1.07 -4.14
N LEU A 164 -22.28 2.32 -3.73
CA LEU A 164 -21.49 2.68 -2.54
C LEU A 164 -22.13 2.16 -1.25
N ALA A 165 -21.31 1.67 -0.33
CA ALA A 165 -21.75 1.37 1.03
C ALA A 165 -22.16 2.66 1.76
N ASN A 166 -23.08 2.56 2.71
CA ASN A 166 -23.57 3.71 3.48
C ASN A 166 -22.45 4.49 4.19
N ASP A 167 -21.38 3.80 4.60
CA ASP A 167 -20.22 4.36 5.29
C ASP A 167 -18.96 4.39 4.42
N CYS A 168 -19.12 4.37 3.09
CA CYS A 168 -18.03 4.32 2.11
C CYS A 168 -17.00 5.42 2.38
N GLU A 169 -15.72 5.04 2.47
CA GLU A 169 -14.61 5.99 2.55
C GLU A 169 -14.26 6.47 1.15
N ILE A 170 -14.38 7.77 0.87
CA ILE A 170 -13.99 8.37 -0.40
C ILE A 170 -12.76 9.24 -0.15
N THR A 171 -11.61 8.74 -0.60
CA THR A 171 -10.32 9.41 -0.47
C THR A 171 -9.98 10.20 -1.73
N VAL A 172 -9.55 11.44 -1.56
CA VAL A 172 -8.95 12.25 -2.63
C VAL A 172 -7.50 12.57 -2.27
N GLU A 173 -6.56 12.11 -3.11
CA GLU A 173 -5.15 12.52 -3.00
C GLU A 173 -4.93 13.95 -3.53
N GLY A 174 -4.00 14.67 -2.91
CA GLY A 174 -3.67 16.01 -3.34
C GLY A 174 -2.28 16.48 -2.97
N ARG A 175 -1.92 17.63 -3.54
CA ARG A 175 -0.77 18.42 -3.11
C ARG A 175 -1.28 19.63 -2.36
N ALA A 176 -0.64 19.96 -1.24
CA ALA A 176 -1.02 21.14 -0.45
C ALA A 176 -1.08 22.43 -1.29
N SER A 177 -0.18 22.59 -2.27
CA SER A 177 -0.13 23.78 -3.14
C SER A 177 -1.31 23.92 -4.11
N ASP A 178 -2.05 22.85 -4.36
CA ASP A 178 -3.07 22.78 -5.41
C ASP A 178 -4.50 22.76 -4.84
N LEU A 179 -4.64 22.74 -3.50
CA LEU A 179 -5.91 22.75 -2.77
C LEU A 179 -6.45 24.18 -2.64
N THR A 180 -7.24 24.64 -3.60
CA THR A 180 -8.03 25.87 -3.45
C THR A 180 -9.36 25.57 -2.75
N ASP A 181 -10.04 26.61 -2.24
CA ASP A 181 -11.30 26.43 -1.51
C ASP A 181 -12.39 25.84 -2.41
N GLU A 182 -12.44 26.25 -3.68
CA GLU A 182 -13.41 25.71 -4.65
C GLU A 182 -13.18 24.22 -4.91
N LYS A 183 -11.93 23.74 -4.85
CA LYS A 183 -11.60 22.32 -5.03
C LYS A 183 -11.92 21.52 -3.78
N ILE A 184 -11.65 22.08 -2.60
CA ILE A 184 -12.00 21.46 -1.33
C ILE A 184 -13.52 21.28 -1.25
N GLU A 185 -14.28 22.33 -1.56
CA GLU A 185 -15.74 22.31 -1.56
C GLU A 185 -16.27 21.30 -2.59
N ALA A 186 -15.78 21.34 -3.83
CA ALA A 186 -16.18 20.38 -4.86
C ALA A 186 -15.94 18.91 -4.46
N CYS A 187 -14.85 18.63 -3.72
CA CYS A 187 -14.60 17.30 -3.20
C CYS A 187 -15.60 16.93 -2.09
N ILE A 188 -15.83 17.82 -1.12
CA ILE A 188 -16.74 17.58 0.01
C ILE A 188 -18.19 17.41 -0.48
N GLU A 189 -18.68 18.30 -1.33
CA GLU A 189 -20.02 18.19 -1.93
C GLU A 189 -20.15 16.95 -2.82
N GLY A 190 -19.04 16.48 -3.39
CA GLY A 190 -18.96 15.20 -4.11
C GLY A 190 -18.84 13.97 -3.20
N GLY A 191 -18.95 14.14 -1.88
CA GLY A 191 -18.95 13.04 -0.90
C GLY A 191 -17.56 12.62 -0.41
N ALA A 192 -16.48 13.30 -0.80
CA ALA A 192 -15.15 13.03 -0.25
C ALA A 192 -15.16 13.26 1.26
N ASN A 193 -14.79 12.22 2.01
CA ASN A 193 -14.74 12.24 3.47
C ASN A 193 -13.34 11.94 4.02
N ARG A 194 -12.35 11.82 3.13
CA ARG A 194 -10.94 11.63 3.47
C ARG A 194 -10.03 12.31 2.44
N PHE A 195 -9.01 13.03 2.91
CA PHE A 195 -7.97 13.63 2.08
C PHE A 195 -6.60 13.09 2.45
N SER A 196 -5.83 12.64 1.45
CA SER A 196 -4.42 12.25 1.62
C SER A 196 -3.51 13.25 0.92
N ILE A 197 -2.83 14.08 1.68
CA ILE A 197 -2.08 15.23 1.17
C ILE A 197 -0.58 14.96 1.22
N GLY A 198 0.04 14.90 0.04
CA GLY A 198 1.48 14.72 -0.06
C GLY A 198 2.24 15.91 0.53
N VAL A 199 2.90 15.73 1.67
CA VAL A 199 3.79 16.73 2.27
C VAL A 199 5.24 16.30 2.04
N GLN A 200 5.56 15.07 2.36
CA GLN A 200 6.85 14.37 2.29
C GLN A 200 7.90 14.90 3.27
N SER A 201 8.03 16.21 3.36
CA SER A 201 8.79 16.93 4.40
C SER A 201 8.22 18.34 4.53
N PHE A 202 8.32 18.94 5.72
CA PHE A 202 8.05 20.36 5.95
C PHE A 202 9.30 21.23 5.76
N ASP A 203 10.46 20.65 5.46
CA ASP A 203 11.68 21.41 5.16
C ASP A 203 11.68 21.91 3.71
N THR A 204 11.72 23.24 3.53
CA THR A 204 11.66 23.87 2.21
C THR A 204 12.81 23.45 1.30
N ASN A 205 14.01 23.26 1.82
CA ASN A 205 15.18 22.91 1.00
C ASN A 205 15.09 21.47 0.48
N ILE A 206 14.69 20.54 1.35
CA ILE A 206 14.43 19.15 0.91
C ILE A 206 13.34 19.13 -0.16
N ARG A 207 12.21 19.80 0.10
CA ARG A 207 11.06 19.84 -0.83
C ARG A 207 11.46 20.36 -2.22
N THR A 208 12.10 21.52 -2.26
CA THR A 208 12.49 22.18 -3.52
C THR A 208 13.51 21.35 -4.29
N SER A 209 14.49 20.74 -3.61
CA SER A 209 15.49 19.87 -4.24
C SER A 209 14.86 18.66 -4.96
N LEU A 210 13.69 18.21 -4.50
CA LEU A 210 12.95 17.07 -5.02
C LEU A 210 11.82 17.44 -6.00
N GLY A 211 11.67 18.72 -6.36
CA GLY A 211 10.66 19.19 -7.31
C GLY A 211 9.29 19.52 -6.69
N ARG A 212 9.21 19.70 -5.36
CA ARG A 212 8.05 20.26 -4.67
C ARG A 212 8.32 21.73 -4.34
N LEU A 213 7.68 22.64 -5.05
CA LEU A 213 8.06 24.06 -5.04
C LEU A 213 7.48 24.89 -3.88
N ALA A 214 6.34 24.47 -3.31
CA ALA A 214 5.74 25.17 -2.19
C ALA A 214 6.59 25.05 -0.94
N ASP A 215 6.82 26.17 -0.26
CA ASP A 215 7.57 26.26 0.98
C ASP A 215 6.78 25.73 2.19
N ARG A 216 7.45 25.68 3.35
CA ARG A 216 6.84 25.27 4.61
C ARG A 216 5.57 26.05 4.94
N GLN A 217 5.60 27.37 4.81
CA GLN A 217 4.49 28.23 5.23
C GLN A 217 3.23 27.96 4.40
N THR A 218 3.38 27.92 3.07
CA THR A 218 2.30 27.61 2.12
C THR A 218 1.65 26.26 2.42
N VAL A 219 2.46 25.25 2.75
CA VAL A 219 1.97 23.91 3.09
C VAL A 219 1.18 23.94 4.39
N MET A 220 1.71 24.59 5.43
CA MET A 220 1.06 24.70 6.72
C MET A 220 -0.29 25.40 6.61
N GLU A 221 -0.35 26.53 5.89
CA GLU A 221 -1.58 27.29 5.67
C GLU A 221 -2.65 26.47 4.94
N SER A 222 -2.25 25.75 3.88
CA SER A 222 -3.16 24.89 3.13
C SER A 222 -3.74 23.75 4.00
N LEU A 223 -2.90 23.08 4.80
CA LEU A 223 -3.36 22.03 5.70
C LEU A 223 -4.29 22.57 6.79
N LEU A 224 -4.00 23.75 7.35
CA LEU A 224 -4.85 24.39 8.34
C LEU A 224 -6.21 24.79 7.76
N ARG A 225 -6.22 25.31 6.53
CA ARG A 225 -7.47 25.66 5.82
C ARG A 225 -8.32 24.42 5.55
N LEU A 226 -7.71 23.34 5.07
CA LEU A 226 -8.41 22.06 4.90
C LEU A 226 -8.95 21.54 6.24
N LYS A 227 -8.17 21.63 7.31
CA LYS A 227 -8.56 21.23 8.68
C LYS A 227 -9.76 22.01 9.21
N GLN A 228 -9.84 23.31 8.92
CA GLN A 228 -10.93 24.16 9.38
C GLN A 228 -12.29 23.74 8.82
N THR A 229 -12.35 23.06 7.67
CA THR A 229 -13.61 22.54 7.13
C THR A 229 -14.26 21.53 8.07
N ASN A 230 -13.48 20.73 8.79
CA ASN A 230 -13.95 19.68 9.69
C ASN A 230 -14.95 18.67 9.05
N HIS A 231 -15.01 18.58 7.71
CA HIS A 231 -15.93 17.67 7.00
C HIS A 231 -15.29 16.32 6.64
N ALA A 232 -13.97 16.25 6.51
CA ALA A 232 -13.24 15.05 6.15
C ALA A 232 -12.09 14.73 7.13
N ALA A 233 -11.65 13.46 7.14
CA ALA A 233 -10.40 13.08 7.78
C ALA A 233 -9.22 13.61 6.95
N ILE A 234 -8.20 14.18 7.60
CA ILE A 234 -7.04 14.76 6.93
C ILE A 234 -5.78 14.02 7.32
N ILE A 235 -5.12 13.52 6.29
CA ILE A 235 -3.95 12.68 6.37
C ILE A 235 -2.86 13.35 5.54
N ILE A 236 -1.64 13.28 6.02
CA ILE A 236 -0.49 13.68 5.23
C ILE A 236 0.45 12.51 5.02
N ASP A 237 1.15 12.54 3.89
CA ASP A 237 2.27 11.63 3.65
C ASP A 237 3.55 12.32 4.09
N LEU A 238 4.39 11.63 4.86
CA LEU A 238 5.76 12.01 5.16
C LEU A 238 6.71 10.90 4.70
N ILE A 239 7.91 11.27 4.25
CA ILE A 239 8.91 10.33 3.77
C ILE A 239 10.20 10.50 4.59
N PHE A 240 10.67 9.42 5.19
CA PHE A 240 11.99 9.37 5.83
C PHE A 240 13.06 8.76 4.92
N GLY A 241 14.31 9.19 5.10
CA GLY A 241 15.45 8.81 4.27
C GLY A 241 15.54 9.59 2.96
N LEU A 242 14.88 10.75 2.85
CA LEU A 242 15.04 11.65 1.71
C LEU A 242 16.51 12.13 1.58
N PRO A 243 16.98 12.47 0.36
CA PRO A 243 18.30 13.07 0.20
C PRO A 243 18.45 14.33 1.05
N ASP A 244 19.63 14.50 1.66
CA ASP A 244 19.95 15.62 2.55
C ASP A 244 19.06 15.73 3.82
N GLN A 245 18.21 14.74 4.09
CA GLN A 245 17.41 14.67 5.31
C GLN A 245 18.23 14.10 6.45
N THR A 246 18.45 14.93 7.48
CA THR A 246 19.06 14.50 8.74
C THR A 246 17.99 13.95 9.69
N MET A 247 18.42 13.25 10.74
CA MET A 247 17.53 12.81 11.82
C MET A 247 16.76 14.00 12.41
N THR A 248 17.44 15.11 12.71
CA THR A 248 16.81 16.31 13.26
C THR A 248 15.72 16.88 12.36
N ILE A 249 15.90 16.86 11.03
CA ILE A 249 14.88 17.32 10.09
C ILE A 249 13.68 16.36 10.11
N TRP A 250 13.94 15.04 10.07
CA TRP A 250 12.89 14.03 10.14
C TRP A 250 12.05 14.16 11.41
N GLU A 251 12.68 14.27 12.56
CA GLU A 251 12.02 14.45 13.84
C GLU A 251 11.18 15.73 13.88
N LYS A 252 11.71 16.84 13.35
CA LYS A 252 10.98 18.11 13.24
C LYS A 252 9.77 18.00 12.31
N ASP A 253 9.83 17.20 11.25
CA ASP A 253 8.69 16.96 10.36
C ASP A 253 7.55 16.24 11.10
N VAL A 254 7.88 15.19 11.85
CA VAL A 254 6.91 14.45 12.69
C VAL A 254 6.35 15.36 13.78
N ASP A 255 7.19 16.14 14.47
CA ASP A 255 6.73 17.08 15.50
C ASP A 255 5.83 18.18 14.93
N THR A 256 6.07 18.61 13.69
CA THR A 256 5.22 19.58 12.98
C THR A 256 3.85 19.00 12.70
N PHE A 257 3.80 17.76 12.21
CA PHE A 257 2.55 17.01 12.04
C PHE A 257 1.76 16.90 13.36
N LEU A 258 2.43 16.51 14.45
CA LEU A 258 1.79 16.34 15.75
C LEU A 258 1.19 17.66 16.26
N LYS A 259 1.90 18.79 16.07
CA LYS A 259 1.41 20.14 16.41
C LYS A 259 0.23 20.58 15.54
N LEU A 260 0.19 20.20 14.27
CA LEU A 260 -0.94 20.45 13.38
C LEU A 260 -2.18 19.65 13.78
N GLU A 261 -2.02 18.60 14.59
CA GLU A 261 -3.13 17.89 15.19
C GLU A 261 -4.11 17.29 14.15
N LEU A 262 -3.57 16.86 13.00
CA LEU A 262 -4.34 16.25 11.90
C LEU A 262 -4.86 14.86 12.28
N ASP A 263 -5.75 14.30 11.46
CA ASP A 263 -6.41 13.03 11.76
C ASP A 263 -5.47 11.83 11.54
N GLY A 264 -4.51 11.91 10.63
CA GLY A 264 -3.57 10.82 10.38
C GLY A 264 -2.29 11.20 9.62
N VAL A 265 -1.35 10.26 9.57
CA VAL A 265 -0.11 10.39 8.80
C VAL A 265 0.37 9.04 8.32
N ASP A 266 0.92 9.01 7.11
CA ASP A 266 1.78 7.94 6.64
C ASP A 266 3.25 8.32 6.85
N LEU A 267 4.01 7.43 7.50
CA LEU A 267 5.47 7.52 7.62
C LEU A 267 6.11 6.52 6.66
N TYR A 268 6.33 6.94 5.42
CA TYR A 268 6.90 6.09 4.38
C TYR A 268 8.42 6.10 4.38
N GLN A 269 9.01 4.93 4.17
CA GLN A 269 10.43 4.84 3.84
C GLN A 269 10.65 5.28 2.39
N LEU A 270 11.68 6.10 2.13
CA LEU A 270 12.13 6.34 0.77
C LEU A 270 12.62 5.02 0.13
N ILE A 271 11.93 4.64 -0.95
CA ILE A 271 12.35 3.58 -1.87
C ILE A 271 13.05 4.23 -3.06
N ARG A 272 14.30 3.81 -3.33
CA ARG A 272 15.07 4.25 -4.48
C ARG A 272 15.04 3.16 -5.55
N PHE A 273 14.38 3.43 -6.67
CA PHE A 273 14.36 2.53 -7.82
C PHE A 273 15.55 2.81 -8.74
N PRO A 274 16.33 1.79 -9.16
CA PRO A 274 17.38 1.95 -10.15
C PRO A 274 16.85 2.63 -11.43
N GLY A 275 17.59 3.61 -11.95
CA GLY A 275 17.20 4.32 -13.18
C GLY A 275 16.10 5.39 -13.03
N SER A 276 15.50 5.52 -11.84
CA SER A 276 14.56 6.60 -11.53
C SER A 276 15.21 7.99 -11.62
N GLY A 277 14.39 9.05 -11.65
CA GLY A 277 14.88 10.43 -11.63
C GLY A 277 15.78 10.71 -10.42
N LEU A 278 15.38 10.22 -9.25
CA LEU A 278 16.16 10.35 -8.02
C LEU A 278 17.50 9.58 -8.10
N ASP A 279 17.48 8.35 -8.62
CA ASP A 279 18.71 7.56 -8.76
C ASP A 279 19.73 8.22 -9.70
N LYS A 280 19.25 8.74 -10.84
CA LYS A 280 20.08 9.50 -11.79
C LYS A 280 20.66 10.77 -11.14
N ALA A 281 19.84 11.53 -10.43
CA ALA A 281 20.27 12.74 -9.73
C ALA A 281 21.31 12.44 -8.63
N ALA A 282 21.12 11.36 -7.88
CA ALA A 282 22.06 10.91 -6.87
C ALA A 282 23.41 10.51 -7.47
N ARG A 283 23.41 9.74 -8.56
CA ARG A 283 24.65 9.36 -9.28
C ARG A 283 25.39 10.55 -9.90
N ALA A 284 24.66 11.62 -10.23
CA ALA A 284 25.24 12.87 -10.69
C ALA A 284 25.79 13.79 -9.57
N GLY A 285 25.78 13.33 -8.31
CA GLY A 285 26.30 14.10 -7.18
C GLY A 285 25.44 15.29 -6.76
N ARG A 286 24.13 15.29 -7.11
CA ARG A 286 23.21 16.41 -6.82
C ARG A 286 22.91 16.60 -5.32
N PHE A 287 23.10 15.56 -4.51
CA PHE A 287 22.80 15.57 -3.08
C PHE A 287 24.06 15.34 -2.26
N LYS A 288 24.16 15.97 -1.10
CA LYS A 288 25.33 15.87 -0.21
C LYS A 288 25.34 14.54 0.53
N THR A 289 24.17 14.08 0.95
CA THR A 289 23.99 12.88 1.78
C THR A 289 22.80 12.07 1.33
N LEU A 290 22.93 10.75 1.46
CA LEU A 290 21.87 9.78 1.18
C LEU A 290 21.83 8.81 2.34
N ALA A 291 20.65 8.65 2.95
CA ALA A 291 20.51 7.72 4.07
C ALA A 291 20.73 6.27 3.59
N ASP A 292 21.62 5.56 4.26
CA ASP A 292 21.79 4.12 4.05
C ASP A 292 20.63 3.32 4.68
N GLN A 293 20.75 2.00 4.72
CA GLN A 293 19.72 1.15 5.32
C GLN A 293 19.62 1.31 6.84
N ALA A 294 20.74 1.36 7.55
CA ALA A 294 20.78 1.46 8.99
C ALA A 294 20.23 2.82 9.46
N GLN A 295 20.62 3.91 8.78
CA GLN A 295 20.09 5.25 9.03
C GLN A 295 18.58 5.32 8.82
N ARG A 296 18.04 4.68 7.77
CA ARG A 296 16.59 4.59 7.56
C ARG A 296 15.88 3.76 8.64
N ALA A 297 16.51 2.72 9.16
CA ALA A 297 15.96 1.93 10.26
C ALA A 297 15.87 2.76 11.55
N LEU A 298 16.90 3.55 11.86
CA LEU A 298 16.87 4.48 13.00
C LEU A 298 15.83 5.59 12.81
N MET A 299 15.64 6.12 11.58
CA MET A 299 14.59 7.09 11.31
C MET A 299 13.20 6.48 11.49
N PHE A 300 13.00 5.23 11.06
CA PHE A 300 11.77 4.49 11.32
C PHE A 300 11.48 4.37 12.81
N GLU A 301 12.45 3.94 13.62
CA GLU A 301 12.34 3.89 15.08
C GLU A 301 11.98 5.25 15.68
N ALA A 302 12.68 6.32 15.29
CA ALA A 302 12.42 7.67 15.78
C ALA A 302 11.00 8.16 15.47
N GLY A 303 10.46 7.78 14.29
CA GLY A 303 9.07 8.05 13.91
C GLY A 303 8.09 7.27 14.76
N VAL A 304 8.26 5.95 14.85
CA VAL A 304 7.39 5.05 15.64
C VAL A 304 7.33 5.48 17.11
N ASN A 305 8.47 5.80 17.72
CA ASN A 305 8.54 6.21 19.12
C ASN A 305 7.79 7.52 19.39
N ARG A 306 7.89 8.51 18.48
CA ARG A 306 7.14 9.77 18.59
C ARG A 306 5.64 9.57 18.46
N MET A 307 5.20 8.77 17.48
CA MET A 307 3.79 8.47 17.29
C MET A 307 3.19 7.75 18.51
N ASN A 308 3.92 6.79 19.07
CA ASN A 308 3.54 6.07 20.29
C ASN A 308 3.45 7.00 21.50
N LEU A 309 4.45 7.87 21.70
CA LEU A 309 4.45 8.85 22.79
C LEU A 309 3.27 9.81 22.70
N ALA A 310 2.93 10.24 21.47
CA ALA A 310 1.78 11.08 21.18
C ALA A 310 0.42 10.35 21.17
N ARG A 311 0.41 9.04 21.44
CA ARG A 311 -0.79 8.18 21.50
C ARG A 311 -1.59 8.13 20.19
N TYR A 312 -0.93 8.27 19.04
CA TYR A 312 -1.57 7.96 17.76
C TYR A 312 -1.68 6.44 17.63
N ARG A 313 -2.84 5.99 17.16
CA ARG A 313 -3.10 4.58 16.92
C ARG A 313 -2.44 4.16 15.61
N ARG A 314 -1.73 3.05 15.64
CA ARG A 314 -1.18 2.45 14.44
C ARG A 314 -2.27 1.68 13.68
N LEU A 315 -2.45 2.00 12.40
CA LEU A 315 -3.38 1.33 11.48
C LEU A 315 -2.70 0.28 10.62
N SER A 316 -1.47 0.55 10.21
CA SER A 316 -0.57 -0.39 9.52
C SER A 316 0.88 -0.07 9.87
N ILE A 317 1.85 -0.79 9.33
CA ILE A 317 3.27 -0.48 9.56
C ILE A 317 3.60 0.98 9.24
N SER A 318 3.07 1.58 8.19
CA SER A 318 3.34 2.99 7.83
C SER A 318 2.30 3.97 8.35
N HIS A 319 1.06 3.54 8.61
CA HIS A 319 -0.07 4.44 8.75
C HIS A 319 -0.52 4.63 10.20
N TRP A 320 -0.80 5.88 10.58
CA TRP A 320 -1.20 6.27 11.93
C TRP A 320 -2.44 7.16 11.92
N GLY A 321 -3.34 6.94 12.87
CA GLY A 321 -4.54 7.75 13.07
C GLY A 321 -4.66 8.29 14.50
N ARG A 322 -5.07 9.55 14.65
CA ARG A 322 -5.24 10.22 15.96
C ARG A 322 -6.43 9.67 16.74
N LYS A 323 -7.56 9.51 16.03
CA LYS A 323 -8.87 9.08 16.57
C LYS A 323 -9.52 8.10 15.59
N PHE A 324 -10.76 7.72 15.83
CA PHE A 324 -11.50 6.77 14.98
C PHE A 324 -11.97 7.34 13.63
N ARG A 325 -11.81 8.66 13.41
CA ARG A 325 -12.15 9.29 12.12
C ARG A 325 -11.28 8.75 10.98
N GLU A 326 -10.00 8.51 11.25
CA GLU A 326 -9.09 7.91 10.29
C GLU A 326 -9.21 6.38 10.31
N ARG A 327 -9.61 5.81 9.17
CA ARG A 327 -9.91 4.38 9.01
C ARG A 327 -9.00 3.68 7.99
N ASN A 328 -8.52 4.38 6.97
CA ASN A 328 -7.62 3.88 5.93
C ASN A 328 -8.16 2.65 5.17
N LEU A 329 -9.48 2.62 4.89
CA LEU A 329 -10.16 1.42 4.41
C LEU A 329 -9.60 0.90 3.08
N TYR A 330 -9.31 1.80 2.13
CA TYR A 330 -8.78 1.39 0.82
C TYR A 330 -7.43 0.68 0.95
N ASN A 331 -6.48 1.31 1.65
CA ASN A 331 -5.12 0.78 1.76
C ASN A 331 -5.08 -0.53 2.53
N LEU A 332 -5.91 -0.69 3.57
CA LEU A 332 -6.07 -1.97 4.26
C LEU A 332 -6.68 -3.04 3.35
N ALA A 333 -7.75 -2.71 2.61
CA ALA A 333 -8.40 -3.65 1.71
C ALA A 333 -7.45 -4.18 0.63
N MET A 334 -6.58 -3.33 0.07
CA MET A 334 -5.61 -3.75 -0.97
C MET A 334 -4.52 -4.69 -0.45
N LYS A 335 -4.34 -4.75 0.87
CA LYS A 335 -3.39 -5.67 1.54
C LYS A 335 -4.05 -6.97 1.95
N GLU A 336 -5.38 -6.97 2.06
CA GLU A 336 -6.21 -8.13 2.35
C GLU A 336 -6.76 -8.79 1.07
N LYS A 337 -7.70 -9.72 1.23
CA LYS A 337 -8.49 -10.28 0.14
C LYS A 337 -9.68 -9.37 -0.17
N ALA A 338 -9.45 -8.34 -0.99
CA ALA A 338 -10.51 -7.50 -1.53
C ALA A 338 -10.51 -7.51 -3.07
N ASP A 339 -11.68 -7.23 -3.64
CA ASP A 339 -11.79 -6.82 -5.03
C ASP A 339 -11.52 -5.31 -5.14
N CYS A 340 -10.97 -4.89 -6.27
CA CYS A 340 -10.67 -3.51 -6.61
C CYS A 340 -11.10 -3.25 -8.06
N LEU A 341 -12.17 -2.48 -8.22
CA LEU A 341 -12.62 -1.99 -9.51
C LEU A 341 -11.68 -0.86 -9.94
N ALA A 342 -11.13 -0.94 -11.15
CA ALA A 342 -10.17 0.05 -11.65
C ALA A 342 -10.80 0.93 -12.73
N TYR A 343 -10.54 2.23 -12.66
CA TYR A 343 -10.96 3.23 -13.64
C TYR A 343 -9.85 4.24 -13.90
N GLY A 344 -9.77 4.74 -15.12
CA GLY A 344 -8.75 5.71 -15.50
C GLY A 344 -7.52 5.12 -16.18
N SER A 345 -6.84 5.97 -16.96
CA SER A 345 -5.64 5.63 -17.73
C SER A 345 -4.53 5.16 -16.78
N GLY A 346 -4.04 3.94 -16.97
CA GLY A 346 -2.97 3.34 -16.18
C GLY A 346 -3.41 2.79 -14.82
N ALA A 347 -4.72 2.75 -14.54
CA ALA A 347 -5.22 2.16 -13.31
C ALA A 347 -4.95 0.65 -13.26
N GLY A 348 -4.69 0.16 -12.05
CA GLY A 348 -4.62 -1.26 -11.73
C GLY A 348 -5.73 -1.63 -10.75
N GLY A 349 -6.25 -2.85 -10.88
CA GLY A 349 -7.27 -3.40 -9.99
C GLY A 349 -7.09 -4.91 -9.81
N SER A 350 -7.97 -5.51 -9.03
CA SER A 350 -8.02 -6.96 -8.81
C SER A 350 -9.47 -7.39 -8.70
N VAL A 351 -9.97 -8.23 -9.59
CA VAL A 351 -11.35 -8.74 -9.52
C VAL A 351 -11.38 -10.25 -9.60
N ASN A 352 -12.10 -10.91 -8.70
CA ASN A 352 -12.20 -12.36 -8.61
C ASN A 352 -10.81 -13.04 -8.65
N GLY A 353 -9.85 -12.45 -7.92
CA GLY A 353 -8.47 -12.91 -7.84
C GLY A 353 -7.57 -12.56 -9.03
N HIS A 354 -8.11 -12.03 -10.13
CA HIS A 354 -7.34 -11.63 -11.30
C HIS A 354 -6.89 -10.17 -11.19
N MET A 355 -5.60 -9.89 -11.40
CA MET A 355 -5.15 -8.49 -11.49
C MET A 355 -5.44 -7.95 -12.89
N ILE A 356 -6.00 -6.75 -12.94
CA ILE A 356 -6.40 -6.06 -14.16
C ILE A 356 -5.57 -4.79 -14.31
N PHE A 357 -5.05 -4.55 -15.50
CA PHE A 357 -4.30 -3.34 -15.83
C PHE A 357 -4.96 -2.64 -17.00
N LEU A 358 -5.28 -1.36 -16.82
CA LEU A 358 -5.84 -0.51 -17.86
C LEU A 358 -4.74 0.16 -18.67
N ASP A 359 -5.06 0.58 -19.88
CA ASP A 359 -4.12 1.27 -20.77
C ASP A 359 -3.57 2.54 -20.11
N GLY A 360 -2.25 2.63 -19.98
CA GLY A 360 -1.53 3.79 -19.46
C GLY A 360 -1.31 4.88 -20.51
N ASN A 361 -1.50 4.58 -21.80
CA ASN A 361 -1.35 5.57 -22.86
C ASN A 361 -2.59 6.48 -22.92
N LEU A 362 -2.40 7.75 -22.56
CA LEU A 362 -3.48 8.73 -22.49
C LEU A 362 -4.24 8.86 -23.82
N GLY A 363 -3.55 8.86 -24.97
CA GLY A 363 -4.20 9.01 -26.27
C GLY A 363 -5.14 7.85 -26.60
N THR A 364 -4.67 6.62 -26.37
CA THR A 364 -5.45 5.39 -26.61
C THR A 364 -6.60 5.27 -25.61
N TYR A 365 -6.37 5.61 -24.35
CA TYR A 365 -7.41 5.67 -23.32
C TYR A 365 -8.54 6.64 -23.71
N LEU A 366 -8.21 7.88 -24.12
CA LEU A 366 -9.20 8.88 -24.53
C LEU A 366 -10.05 8.42 -25.73
N ALA A 367 -9.48 7.61 -26.62
CA ALA A 367 -10.18 7.11 -27.81
C ALA A 367 -11.17 5.95 -27.52
N THR A 368 -10.91 5.20 -26.44
CA THR A 368 -11.59 3.92 -26.13
C THR A 368 -12.53 3.99 -24.93
N ALA A 369 -12.24 4.85 -23.95
CA ALA A 369 -13.04 4.99 -22.72
C ALA A 369 -14.53 5.25 -23.02
N GLY A 370 -15.39 4.45 -22.39
CA GLY A 370 -16.86 4.47 -22.58
C GLY A 370 -17.38 3.72 -23.80
N LYS A 371 -16.52 3.24 -24.70
CA LYS A 371 -16.90 2.33 -25.81
C LYS A 371 -16.63 0.88 -25.43
N THR A 372 -15.45 0.64 -24.87
CA THR A 372 -14.97 -0.65 -24.40
C THR A 372 -14.09 -0.43 -23.19
N LYS A 373 -14.10 -1.35 -22.22
CA LYS A 373 -13.17 -1.27 -21.08
C LYS A 373 -11.72 -1.34 -21.59
N PRO A 374 -10.83 -0.39 -21.25
CA PRO A 374 -9.47 -0.30 -21.78
C PRO A 374 -8.50 -1.28 -21.10
N VAL A 375 -8.89 -2.56 -20.96
CA VAL A 375 -8.05 -3.60 -20.35
C VAL A 375 -6.93 -3.99 -21.31
N THR A 376 -5.69 -3.78 -20.89
CA THR A 376 -4.51 -4.14 -21.69
C THR A 376 -3.87 -5.44 -21.24
N ARG A 377 -3.94 -5.75 -19.94
CA ARG A 377 -3.32 -6.94 -19.37
C ARG A 377 -4.14 -7.49 -18.22
N ILE A 378 -4.26 -8.80 -18.17
CA ILE A 378 -4.82 -9.56 -17.05
C ILE A 378 -3.77 -10.55 -16.56
N MET A 379 -3.61 -10.64 -15.25
CA MET A 379 -2.79 -11.66 -14.60
C MET A 379 -3.73 -12.59 -13.83
N SER A 380 -3.68 -13.88 -14.13
CA SER A 380 -4.34 -14.90 -13.32
C SER A 380 -3.68 -15.02 -11.95
N PRO A 381 -4.45 -15.32 -10.89
CA PRO A 381 -3.90 -15.45 -9.54
C PRO A 381 -2.80 -16.52 -9.49
N PRO A 382 -1.73 -16.30 -8.70
CA PRO A 382 -0.72 -17.34 -8.47
C PRO A 382 -1.31 -18.53 -7.71
N ALA A 383 -0.61 -19.67 -7.76
CA ALA A 383 -0.87 -20.76 -6.83
C ALA A 383 -0.78 -20.25 -5.38
N HIS A 384 -1.65 -20.77 -4.51
CA HIS A 384 -1.75 -20.38 -3.10
C HIS A 384 -2.01 -18.87 -2.86
N ALA A 385 -2.64 -18.16 -3.80
CA ALA A 385 -2.92 -16.72 -3.68
C ALA A 385 -3.60 -16.31 -2.36
N ASN A 386 -4.49 -17.15 -1.82
CA ASN A 386 -5.14 -16.87 -0.53
C ASN A 386 -4.14 -16.84 0.63
N LEU A 387 -3.19 -17.79 0.68
CA LEU A 387 -2.13 -17.83 1.70
C LEU A 387 -1.21 -16.61 1.57
N ILE A 388 -0.77 -16.31 0.35
CA ILE A 388 0.09 -15.15 0.06
C ILE A 388 -0.56 -13.85 0.55
N ARG A 389 -1.83 -13.62 0.20
CA ARG A 389 -2.56 -12.41 0.63
C ARG A 389 -2.74 -12.36 2.15
N LEU A 390 -3.00 -13.51 2.79
CA LEU A 390 -3.16 -13.56 4.23
C LEU A 390 -1.85 -13.20 4.94
N ILE A 391 -0.72 -13.77 4.52
CA ILE A 391 0.61 -13.46 5.09
C ILE A 391 0.92 -11.96 4.92
N SER A 392 0.84 -11.46 3.68
CA SER A 392 1.17 -10.06 3.38
C SER A 392 0.25 -9.08 4.12
N GLY A 393 -1.06 -9.36 4.17
CA GLY A 393 -2.01 -8.50 4.86
C GLY A 393 -1.83 -8.49 6.38
N SER A 394 -1.61 -9.66 6.98
CA SER A 394 -1.43 -9.78 8.43
C SER A 394 -0.15 -9.10 8.90
N LEU A 395 0.99 -9.37 8.25
CA LEU A 395 2.26 -8.75 8.63
C LEU A 395 2.31 -7.24 8.37
N GLU A 396 1.53 -6.72 7.42
CA GLU A 396 1.30 -5.28 7.25
C GLU A 396 0.56 -4.63 8.43
N LEU A 397 -0.26 -5.40 9.16
CA LEU A 397 -0.87 -4.99 10.44
C LEU A 397 0.06 -5.17 11.63
N GLY A 398 1.21 -5.84 11.44
CA GLY A 398 2.19 -6.10 12.47
C GLY A 398 1.94 -7.37 13.29
N TYR A 399 0.99 -8.22 12.91
CA TYR A 399 0.69 -9.46 13.63
C TYR A 399 0.02 -10.51 12.72
N MET A 400 0.06 -11.79 13.09
CA MET A 400 -0.58 -12.86 12.33
C MET A 400 -1.06 -14.00 13.24
N ASP A 401 -2.33 -14.39 13.13
CA ASP A 401 -2.89 -15.58 13.79
C ASP A 401 -2.65 -16.82 12.93
N LEU A 402 -1.64 -17.62 13.27
CA LEU A 402 -1.31 -18.83 12.52
C LEU A 402 -2.43 -19.86 12.58
N ARG A 403 -3.10 -20.01 13.73
CA ARG A 403 -4.14 -21.03 13.94
C ARG A 403 -5.43 -20.68 13.20
N GLY A 404 -5.90 -19.45 13.37
CA GLY A 404 -7.10 -18.96 12.67
C GLY A 404 -6.91 -18.93 11.15
N ALA A 405 -5.74 -18.47 10.69
CA ALA A 405 -5.39 -18.51 9.28
C ALA A 405 -5.31 -19.94 8.74
N GLY A 406 -4.66 -20.85 9.49
CA GLY A 406 -4.55 -22.25 9.14
C GLY A 406 -5.90 -22.95 9.01
N LYS A 407 -6.81 -22.71 9.96
CA LYS A 407 -8.19 -23.22 9.90
C LYS A 407 -8.93 -22.73 8.65
N THR A 408 -8.75 -21.46 8.28
CA THR A 408 -9.39 -20.87 7.09
C THR A 408 -8.86 -21.47 5.78
N LEU A 409 -7.58 -21.84 5.76
CA LEU A 409 -6.89 -22.38 4.58
C LEU A 409 -6.87 -23.92 4.53
N GLY A 410 -7.26 -24.61 5.60
CA GLY A 410 -7.12 -26.05 5.72
C GLY A 410 -5.65 -26.49 5.83
N LEU A 411 -4.79 -25.66 6.42
CA LEU A 411 -3.35 -25.90 6.57
C LEU A 411 -2.96 -25.79 8.04
N ASP A 412 -2.00 -26.61 8.49
CA ASP A 412 -1.38 -26.45 9.81
C ASP A 412 -0.22 -25.45 9.73
N LEU A 413 -0.56 -24.15 9.68
CA LEU A 413 0.44 -23.08 9.53
C LEU A 413 1.37 -22.97 10.74
N GLU A 414 0.91 -23.36 11.93
CA GLU A 414 1.74 -23.34 13.13
C GLU A 414 2.91 -24.31 12.94
N THR A 415 2.62 -25.58 12.64
CA THR A 415 3.66 -26.59 12.38
C THR A 415 4.51 -26.23 11.16
N ILE A 416 3.89 -25.78 10.07
CA ILE A 416 4.60 -25.42 8.83
C ILE A 416 5.64 -24.33 9.09
N PHE A 417 5.31 -23.28 9.84
CA PHE A 417 6.20 -22.13 9.99
C PHE A 417 7.11 -22.17 11.23
N VAL A 418 7.04 -23.21 12.07
CA VAL A 418 7.93 -23.40 13.24
C VAL A 418 9.40 -23.06 12.94
N PRO A 419 10.03 -23.56 11.86
CA PRO A 419 11.44 -23.27 11.60
C PRO A 419 11.73 -21.77 11.43
N LEU A 420 10.81 -21.02 10.80
CA LEU A 420 10.94 -19.58 10.63
C LEU A 420 10.65 -18.85 11.94
N THR A 421 9.56 -19.20 12.62
CA THR A 421 9.15 -18.48 13.84
C THR A 421 10.16 -18.67 14.98
N ASP A 422 10.69 -19.87 15.18
CA ASP A 422 11.72 -20.15 16.19
C ASP A 422 13.02 -19.38 15.88
N GLN A 423 13.35 -19.20 14.60
CA GLN A 423 14.55 -18.46 14.21
C GLN A 423 14.35 -16.94 14.34
N TRP A 424 13.22 -16.41 13.90
CA TRP A 424 12.91 -14.98 13.97
C TRP A 424 12.65 -14.49 15.39
N GLU A 425 12.12 -15.33 16.27
CA GLU A 425 11.99 -14.99 17.70
C GLU A 425 13.38 -14.88 18.35
N ARG A 426 14.29 -15.83 18.11
CA ARG A 426 15.70 -15.74 18.56
C ARG A 426 16.44 -14.54 17.97
N ALA A 427 16.10 -14.14 16.74
CA ALA A 427 16.62 -12.93 16.11
C ALA A 427 15.97 -11.63 16.60
N GLY A 428 14.98 -11.69 17.51
CA GLY A 428 14.31 -10.52 18.07
C GLY A 428 13.39 -9.79 17.10
N LEU A 429 12.91 -10.46 16.04
CA LEU A 429 12.04 -9.87 15.02
C LEU A 429 10.55 -10.06 15.34
N ILE A 430 10.22 -11.13 16.06
CA ILE A 430 8.84 -11.44 16.45
C ILE A 430 8.79 -11.86 17.92
N THR A 431 7.59 -11.82 18.49
CA THR A 431 7.22 -12.60 19.68
C THR A 431 6.12 -13.57 19.28
N LEU A 432 6.17 -14.81 19.79
CA LEU A 432 5.16 -15.82 19.56
C LEU A 432 4.37 -16.11 20.85
N ASP A 433 3.05 -15.93 20.81
CA ASP A 433 2.16 -16.28 21.94
C ASP A 433 0.87 -16.93 21.46
N GLN A 434 0.57 -18.14 21.94
CA GLN A 434 -0.65 -18.89 21.61
C GLN A 434 -0.99 -18.99 20.09
N GLY A 435 0.02 -19.05 19.23
CA GLY A 435 -0.15 -19.10 17.76
C GLY A 435 -0.22 -17.71 17.09
N TRP A 436 -0.11 -16.63 17.85
CA TRP A 436 0.00 -15.27 17.33
C TRP A 436 1.45 -14.86 17.18
N ILE A 437 1.82 -14.50 15.95
CA ILE A 437 3.03 -13.72 15.67
C ILE A 437 2.70 -12.26 15.95
N THR A 438 3.52 -11.57 16.74
CA THR A 438 3.53 -10.10 16.83
C THR A 438 4.90 -9.59 16.43
N LEU A 439 4.96 -8.64 15.51
CA LEU A 439 6.21 -8.05 15.03
C LEU A 439 6.78 -7.08 16.08
N THR A 440 8.03 -7.27 16.46
CA THR A 440 8.79 -6.28 17.24
C THR A 440 9.04 -5.04 16.39
N LEU A 441 9.61 -3.97 16.98
CA LEU A 441 10.01 -2.79 16.21
C LEU A 441 10.93 -3.16 15.03
N ALA A 442 11.88 -4.07 15.25
CA ALA A 442 12.75 -4.59 14.19
C ALA A 442 11.94 -5.40 13.16
N GLY A 443 11.07 -6.30 13.60
CA GLY A 443 10.20 -7.07 12.68
C GLY A 443 9.32 -6.20 11.81
N GLN A 444 8.79 -5.11 12.33
CA GLN A 444 7.98 -4.15 11.58
C GLN A 444 8.79 -3.43 10.52
N PHE A 445 10.04 -3.04 10.83
CA PHE A 445 10.93 -2.51 9.82
C PHE A 445 11.19 -3.56 8.73
N TRP A 446 11.41 -4.82 9.10
CA TRP A 446 11.69 -5.92 8.17
C TRP A 446 10.44 -6.64 7.63
N GLN A 447 9.24 -6.09 7.80
CA GLN A 447 7.99 -6.85 7.58
C GLN A 447 7.92 -7.51 6.19
N ILE A 448 8.37 -6.80 5.14
CA ILE A 448 8.32 -7.30 3.78
C ILE A 448 9.28 -8.48 3.59
N ASN A 449 10.46 -8.44 4.22
CA ASN A 449 11.40 -9.56 4.22
C ASN A 449 10.77 -10.78 4.90
N LEU A 450 10.10 -10.58 6.04
CA LEU A 450 9.42 -11.65 6.77
C LEU A 450 8.28 -12.25 5.93
N ALA A 451 7.41 -11.40 5.36
CA ALA A 451 6.31 -11.84 4.51
C ALA A 451 6.80 -12.64 3.30
N GLN A 452 7.81 -12.10 2.59
CA GLN A 452 8.41 -12.78 1.45
C GLN A 452 9.08 -14.10 1.88
N GLY A 453 9.73 -14.11 3.04
CA GLY A 453 10.37 -15.29 3.61
C GLY A 453 9.39 -16.43 3.90
N MET A 454 8.24 -16.12 4.51
CA MET A 454 7.18 -17.12 4.72
C MET A 454 6.64 -17.66 3.40
N ILE A 455 6.41 -16.78 2.42
CA ILE A 455 5.86 -17.17 1.11
C ILE A 455 6.81 -18.12 0.37
N ASP A 456 8.10 -17.77 0.33
CA ASP A 456 9.08 -18.53 -0.42
C ASP A 456 9.43 -19.84 0.29
N TYR A 457 9.53 -19.85 1.63
CA TYR A 457 9.67 -21.07 2.41
C TYR A 457 8.52 -22.05 2.13
N TYR A 458 7.27 -21.56 2.16
CA TYR A 458 6.10 -22.39 1.85
C TYR A 458 6.15 -22.98 0.44
N LYS A 459 6.54 -22.18 -0.56
CA LYS A 459 6.69 -22.67 -1.94
C LYS A 459 7.73 -23.78 -2.02
N GLN A 460 8.87 -23.61 -1.36
CA GLN A 460 9.96 -24.59 -1.39
C GLN A 460 9.54 -25.94 -0.81
N ILE A 461 8.90 -25.96 0.36
CA ILE A 461 8.45 -27.22 0.98
C ILE A 461 7.29 -27.87 0.21
N SER A 462 6.44 -27.06 -0.45
CA SER A 462 5.34 -27.55 -1.26
C SER A 462 5.84 -28.24 -2.54
N THR A 463 6.91 -27.72 -3.15
CA THR A 463 7.55 -28.35 -4.32
C THR A 463 8.38 -29.58 -3.98
N ALA A 464 8.88 -29.70 -2.75
CA ALA A 464 9.63 -30.88 -2.32
C ALA A 464 8.72 -32.07 -1.94
N SER A 465 7.42 -31.80 -1.71
CA SER A 465 6.41 -32.80 -1.34
C SER A 465 5.60 -33.31 -2.54
N SER A 466 5.85 -32.77 -3.73
CA SER A 466 5.25 -33.15 -5.03
C SER A 466 6.27 -33.87 -5.90
#